data_AF-A0A523XNV0-F1
#
_entry.id   AF-A0A523XNV0-F1
#
_cell.length_a   1.000
_cell.length_b   1.000
_cell.length_c   1.000
_cell.angle_alpha   90.00
_cell.angle_beta   90.00
_cell.angle_gamma   90.00
#
_symmetry.space_group_name_H-M   'P 1'
#
loop_
_entity.id
_entity.type
_entity.pdbx_description
1 polymer ?
#
loop_
_entity_poly.entity_id
_entity_poly.type
_entity_poly.pdbx_seq_one_letter_code
_entity_poly.pdbx_strand_id
1 'polypeptide(L)'
;IYTDTIVDLGYGGELGNYGEYSGNPSREHTEIYAQTIINLITENPDPEGKPKYLIIGGGIANFTDVKATFTGIVSAIRNSVDKLKKANVKIYVRRGGPNEKQGLELMKQVGKETGVPIEVYDRYTHMTRVVELIKKAEMVGGN
;
A
#
# COMPACT_ATOMS: atom_id res chain seq x y z
N ILE A 1 -7.48 6.24 -12.62
CA ILE A 1 -6.71 7.28 -11.91
C ILE A 1 -5.36 6.80 -11.39
N TYR A 2 -5.27 5.94 -10.35
CA TYR A 2 -3.95 5.45 -9.90
C TYR A 2 -3.21 4.72 -11.02
N THR A 3 -3.89 3.79 -11.70
CA THR A 3 -3.35 3.07 -12.86
C THR A 3 -2.92 4.00 -13.98
N ASP A 4 -3.75 4.98 -14.34
CA ASP A 4 -3.43 5.99 -15.36
C ASP A 4 -2.13 6.72 -15.00
N THR A 5 -1.98 7.18 -13.75
CA THR A 5 -0.74 7.84 -13.30
C THR A 5 0.48 6.91 -13.33
N ILE A 6 0.32 5.63 -12.98
CA ILE A 6 1.40 4.64 -13.06
C ILE A 6 1.86 4.47 -14.52
N VAL A 7 0.91 4.35 -15.45
CA VAL A 7 1.17 4.22 -16.88
C VAL A 7 1.80 5.50 -17.45
N ASP A 8 1.25 6.66 -17.14
CA ASP A 8 1.76 7.98 -17.60
C ASP A 8 3.20 8.24 -17.13
N LEU A 9 3.59 7.70 -15.98
CA LEU A 9 4.94 7.83 -15.44
C LEU A 9 5.94 6.81 -16.01
N GLY A 10 5.50 5.89 -16.86
CA GLY A 10 6.33 4.93 -17.59
C GLY A 10 6.30 3.50 -17.04
N TYR A 11 5.54 3.22 -15.98
CA TYR A 11 5.53 1.93 -15.29
C TYR A 11 4.44 0.96 -15.77
N GLY A 12 3.85 1.21 -16.94
CA GLY A 12 2.76 0.37 -17.47
C GLY A 12 3.15 -1.10 -17.63
N GLY A 13 4.40 -1.38 -18.02
CA GLY A 13 4.92 -2.74 -18.14
C GLY A 13 5.23 -3.45 -16.82
N GLU A 14 5.27 -2.69 -15.71
CA GLU A 14 5.59 -3.19 -14.36
C GLU A 14 4.34 -3.27 -13.46
N LEU A 15 3.17 -2.89 -13.97
CA LEU A 15 1.92 -2.90 -13.22
C LEU A 15 1.51 -4.34 -12.88
N GLY A 16 1.63 -4.71 -11.59
CA GLY A 16 1.31 -6.06 -11.13
C GLY A 16 -0.17 -6.43 -11.14
N ASN A 17 -1.07 -5.47 -10.89
CA ASN A 17 -2.52 -5.70 -10.90
C ASN A 17 -3.35 -4.42 -11.07
N TYR A 18 -4.63 -4.61 -11.37
CA TYR A 18 -5.70 -3.62 -11.22
C TYR A 18 -6.79 -4.21 -10.34
N GLY A 19 -7.24 -3.45 -9.34
CA GLY A 19 -8.32 -3.87 -8.44
C GLY A 19 -8.72 -2.78 -7.47
N GLU A 20 -9.88 -2.94 -6.85
CA GLU A 20 -10.37 -2.04 -5.82
C GLU A 20 -11.08 -2.79 -4.69
N TYR A 21 -11.22 -2.10 -3.55
CA TYR A 21 -12.22 -2.39 -2.53
C TYR A 21 -13.00 -1.11 -2.23
N SER A 22 -14.32 -1.20 -2.22
CA SER A 22 -15.24 -0.07 -2.07
C SER A 22 -16.51 -0.50 -1.31
N GLY A 23 -17.42 0.42 -1.01
CA GLY A 23 -18.69 0.07 -0.35
C GLY A 23 -18.63 -0.22 1.16
N ASN A 24 -17.62 0.29 1.86
CA ASN A 24 -17.43 0.08 3.31
C ASN A 24 -17.35 -1.41 3.73
N PRO A 25 -16.36 -2.17 3.22
CA PRO A 25 -16.22 -3.57 3.57
C PRO A 25 -15.86 -3.74 5.05
N SER A 26 -16.16 -4.92 5.59
CA SER A 26 -15.78 -5.28 6.94
C SER A 26 -14.26 -5.39 7.10
N ARG A 27 -13.79 -5.37 8.35
CA ARG A 27 -12.39 -5.67 8.70
C ARG A 27 -11.96 -7.01 8.09
N GLU A 28 -12.75 -8.06 8.27
CA GLU A 28 -12.44 -9.43 7.82
C GLU A 28 -12.31 -9.54 6.30
N HIS A 29 -13.25 -8.95 5.54
CA HIS A 29 -13.16 -8.94 4.09
C HIS A 29 -11.93 -8.16 3.61
N THR A 30 -11.61 -7.05 4.28
CA THR A 30 -10.41 -6.26 3.97
C THR A 30 -9.13 -7.04 4.28
N GLU A 31 -9.10 -7.81 5.37
CA GLU A 31 -7.98 -8.67 5.74
C GLU A 31 -7.74 -9.78 4.71
N ILE A 32 -8.80 -10.48 4.29
CA ILE A 32 -8.71 -11.53 3.25
C ILE A 32 -8.19 -10.93 1.94
N TYR A 33 -8.76 -9.80 1.51
CA TYR A 33 -8.34 -9.12 0.29
C TYR A 33 -6.86 -8.72 0.35
N ALA A 34 -6.44 -8.06 1.43
CA ALA A 34 -5.05 -7.64 1.63
C ALA A 34 -4.10 -8.84 1.67
N GLN A 35 -4.48 -9.93 2.34
CA GLN A 35 -3.66 -11.13 2.42
C GLN A 35 -3.42 -11.74 1.04
N THR A 36 -4.43 -11.79 0.17
CA THR A 36 -4.30 -12.27 -1.21
C THR A 36 -3.32 -11.42 -2.01
N ILE A 37 -3.45 -10.09 -1.97
CA ILE A 37 -2.52 -9.19 -2.70
C ILE A 37 -1.09 -9.35 -2.18
N ILE A 38 -0.91 -9.44 -0.87
CA ILE A 38 0.40 -9.66 -0.26
C ILE A 38 0.99 -11.02 -0.66
N ASN A 39 0.18 -12.08 -0.75
CA ASN A 39 0.64 -13.38 -1.24
C ASN A 39 1.17 -13.26 -2.68
N LEU A 40 0.41 -12.61 -3.56
CA LEU A 40 0.78 -12.45 -4.98
C LEU A 40 2.06 -11.64 -5.16
N ILE A 41 2.19 -10.48 -4.49
CA ILE A 41 3.39 -9.63 -4.67
C ILE A 41 4.67 -10.28 -4.11
N THR A 42 4.53 -11.17 -3.12
CA THR A 42 5.66 -11.85 -2.44
C THR A 42 5.98 -13.24 -2.98
N GLU A 43 5.18 -13.78 -3.91
CA GLU A 43 5.34 -15.14 -4.44
C GLU A 43 6.71 -15.36 -5.09
N ASN A 44 7.10 -14.45 -5.99
CA ASN A 44 8.35 -14.52 -6.72
C ASN A 44 9.18 -13.26 -6.48
N PRO A 45 10.11 -13.23 -5.51
CA PRO A 45 11.04 -12.11 -5.33
C PRO A 45 11.76 -11.76 -6.63
N ASP A 46 12.09 -10.48 -6.80
CA ASP A 46 12.86 -10.04 -7.98
C ASP A 46 14.26 -10.68 -7.96
N PRO A 47 14.75 -11.27 -9.09
CA PRO A 47 16.04 -11.95 -9.13
C PRO A 47 17.24 -11.04 -8.82
N GLU A 48 17.14 -9.76 -9.14
CA GLU A 48 18.19 -8.75 -8.89
C GLU A 48 17.98 -8.05 -7.55
N GLY A 49 16.97 -8.47 -6.77
CA GLY A 49 16.63 -7.88 -5.48
C GLY A 49 15.98 -6.50 -5.60
N LYS A 50 15.49 -6.10 -6.78
CA LYS A 50 14.82 -4.81 -6.96
C LYS A 50 13.59 -4.70 -6.05
N PRO A 51 13.34 -3.52 -5.48
CA PRO A 51 12.18 -3.32 -4.61
C PRO A 51 10.88 -3.47 -5.39
N LYS A 52 9.87 -4.04 -4.74
CA LYS A 52 8.49 -4.04 -5.23
C LYS A 52 7.65 -3.06 -4.45
N TYR A 53 6.68 -2.42 -5.10
CA TYR A 53 5.89 -1.36 -4.48
C TYR A 53 4.43 -1.78 -4.34
N LEU A 54 3.92 -1.75 -3.11
CA LEU A 54 2.49 -1.94 -2.82
C LEU A 54 1.86 -0.58 -2.51
N ILE A 55 0.93 -0.13 -3.35
CA ILE A 55 0.23 1.14 -3.18
C ILE A 55 -1.13 0.88 -2.53
N ILE A 56 -1.32 1.35 -1.30
CA ILE A 56 -2.58 1.31 -0.56
C ILE A 56 -3.20 2.70 -0.61
N GLY A 57 -3.87 2.98 -1.74
CA GLY A 57 -4.35 4.30 -2.11
C GLY A 57 -5.86 4.49 -2.04
N GLY A 58 -6.30 5.72 -2.25
CA GLY A 58 -7.70 6.04 -2.54
C GLY A 58 -8.05 7.51 -2.38
N GLY A 59 -9.23 7.84 -2.91
CA GLY A 59 -9.88 9.12 -2.65
C GLY A 59 -10.25 9.30 -1.18
N ILE A 60 -10.82 10.45 -0.86
CA ILE A 60 -11.38 10.71 0.47
C ILE A 60 -12.74 10.00 0.53
N ALA A 61 -12.86 8.98 1.38
CA ALA A 61 -14.08 8.21 1.49
C ALA A 61 -15.21 9.02 2.15
N ASN A 62 -16.44 8.82 1.69
CA ASN A 62 -17.63 9.46 2.25
C ASN A 62 -18.13 8.74 3.52
N PHE A 63 -18.18 7.40 3.49
CA PHE A 63 -18.80 6.58 4.54
C PHE A 63 -17.99 5.34 4.94
N THR A 64 -16.89 5.03 4.22
CA THR A 64 -16.03 3.90 4.59
C THR A 64 -15.26 4.21 5.87
N ASP A 65 -15.31 3.31 6.85
CA ASP A 65 -14.50 3.42 8.06
C ASP A 65 -13.04 3.05 7.75
N VAL A 66 -12.18 4.07 7.69
CA VAL A 66 -10.76 3.89 7.38
C VAL A 66 -10.05 3.10 8.48
N LYS A 67 -10.45 3.27 9.75
CA LYS A 67 -9.85 2.51 10.86
C LYS A 67 -10.21 1.04 10.75
N ALA A 68 -11.47 0.71 10.49
CA ALA A 68 -11.91 -0.69 10.40
C ALA A 68 -11.21 -1.43 9.25
N THR A 69 -11.19 -0.81 8.06
CA THR A 69 -10.50 -1.38 6.89
C THR A 69 -9.00 -1.50 7.11
N PHE A 70 -8.33 -0.46 7.62
CA PHE A 70 -6.88 -0.51 7.88
C PHE A 70 -6.50 -1.49 8.99
N THR A 71 -7.39 -1.77 9.95
CA THR A 71 -7.16 -2.83 10.93
C THR A 71 -7.03 -4.20 10.25
N GLY A 72 -7.82 -4.47 9.21
CA GLY A 72 -7.70 -5.70 8.41
C GLY A 72 -6.40 -5.76 7.62
N ILE A 73 -6.01 -4.65 6.99
CA ILE A 73 -4.73 -4.52 6.25
C ILE A 73 -3.54 -4.75 7.19
N VAL A 74 -3.54 -4.14 8.38
CA VAL A 74 -2.49 -4.31 9.40
C VAL A 74 -2.35 -5.76 9.83
N SER A 75 -3.47 -6.46 10.02
CA SER A 75 -3.45 -7.90 10.34
C SER A 75 -2.75 -8.71 9.25
N ALA A 76 -3.09 -8.48 7.98
CA ALA A 76 -2.44 -9.14 6.85
C ALA A 76 -0.93 -8.82 6.75
N ILE A 77 -0.51 -7.59 7.06
CA ILE A 77 0.91 -7.20 7.11
C ILE A 77 1.64 -7.97 8.23
N ARG A 78 1.08 -8.02 9.44
CA ARG A 78 1.66 -8.75 10.58
C ARG A 78 1.83 -10.23 10.27
N ASN A 79 0.86 -10.85 9.60
CA ASN A 79 0.94 -12.25 9.17
C ASN A 79 1.96 -12.50 8.06
N SER A 80 2.55 -11.45 7.49
CA SER A 80 3.32 -11.50 6.25
C SER A 80 4.69 -10.84 6.35
N VAL A 81 5.17 -10.51 7.55
CA VAL A 81 6.40 -9.73 7.76
C VAL A 81 7.61 -10.35 7.04
N ASP A 82 7.86 -11.64 7.24
CA ASP A 82 9.05 -12.30 6.69
C ASP A 82 9.05 -12.32 5.17
N LYS A 83 7.91 -12.64 4.55
CA LYS A 83 7.80 -12.67 3.09
C LYS A 83 7.81 -11.27 2.46
N LEU A 84 7.24 -10.27 3.13
CA LEU A 84 7.31 -8.87 2.69
C LEU A 84 8.76 -8.38 2.68
N LYS A 85 9.53 -8.68 3.73
CA LYS A 85 10.96 -8.34 3.80
C LYS A 85 11.79 -9.10 2.77
N LYS A 86 11.58 -10.42 2.66
CA LYS A 86 12.31 -11.27 1.70
C LYS A 86 12.08 -10.83 0.26
N ALA A 87 10.86 -10.41 -0.08
CA ALA A 87 10.51 -9.94 -1.42
C ALA A 87 10.82 -8.43 -1.64
N ASN A 88 11.53 -7.78 -0.71
CA ASN A 88 11.89 -6.36 -0.75
C ASN A 88 10.69 -5.44 -1.06
N VAL A 89 9.55 -5.67 -0.38
CA VAL A 89 8.34 -4.89 -0.59
C VAL A 89 8.38 -3.59 0.21
N LYS A 90 8.11 -2.47 -0.47
CA LYS A 90 7.90 -1.14 0.11
C LYS A 90 6.43 -0.74 -0.05
N ILE A 91 5.80 -0.25 1.01
CA ILE A 91 4.37 0.08 1.03
C ILE A 91 4.19 1.59 1.06
N TYR A 92 3.35 2.11 0.17
CA TYR A 92 2.97 3.53 0.14
C TYR A 92 1.47 3.65 0.41
N VAL A 93 1.10 4.40 1.44
CA VAL A 93 -0.29 4.56 1.87
C VAL A 93 -0.73 6.00 1.63
N ARG A 94 -1.86 6.20 0.97
CA ARG A 94 -2.55 7.51 0.94
C ARG A 94 -4.04 7.29 1.07
N ARG A 95 -4.64 7.79 2.16
CA ARG A 95 -6.08 7.66 2.38
C ARG A 95 -6.66 8.84 3.14
N GLY A 96 -7.94 9.10 2.88
CA GLY A 96 -8.76 9.96 3.74
C GLY A 96 -10.18 9.42 3.91
N GLY A 97 -10.90 9.94 4.90
CA GLY A 97 -12.28 9.56 5.21
C GLY A 97 -12.58 9.44 6.71
N PRO A 98 -13.74 8.88 7.08
CA PRO A 98 -14.10 8.60 8.47
C PRO A 98 -13.01 7.82 9.22
N ASN A 99 -12.67 8.27 10.43
CA ASN A 99 -11.64 7.66 11.29
C ASN A 99 -10.24 7.55 10.67
N GLU A 100 -9.91 8.40 9.68
CA GLU A 100 -8.62 8.36 8.98
C GLU A 100 -7.42 8.52 9.92
N LYS A 101 -7.50 9.38 10.95
CA LYS A 101 -6.37 9.63 11.85
C LYS A 101 -5.94 8.35 12.56
N GLN A 102 -6.91 7.60 13.10
CA GLN A 102 -6.65 6.32 13.75
C GLN A 102 -6.16 5.26 12.76
N GLY A 103 -6.77 5.19 11.56
CA GLY A 103 -6.34 4.25 10.53
C GLY A 103 -4.88 4.48 10.10
N LEU A 104 -4.54 5.72 9.75
CA LEU A 104 -3.18 6.10 9.33
C LEU A 104 -2.16 5.86 10.44
N GLU A 105 -2.52 6.11 11.70
CA GLU A 105 -1.65 5.81 12.84
C GLU A 105 -1.38 4.32 12.99
N LEU A 106 -2.39 3.44 12.79
CA LEU A 106 -2.18 1.99 12.79
C LEU A 106 -1.17 1.55 11.72
N MET A 107 -1.24 2.13 10.52
CA MET A 107 -0.27 1.83 9.44
C MET A 107 1.14 2.32 9.77
N LYS A 108 1.28 3.48 10.40
CA LYS A 108 2.59 3.99 10.87
C LYS A 108 3.18 3.08 11.95
N GLN A 109 2.34 2.63 12.89
CA GLN A 109 2.76 1.78 13.99
C GLN A 109 3.20 0.41 13.51
N VAL A 110 2.45 -0.25 12.62
CA VAL A 110 2.85 -1.57 12.11
C VAL A 110 4.16 -1.51 11.32
N GLY A 111 4.42 -0.42 10.58
CA GLY A 111 5.70 -0.22 9.90
C GLY A 111 6.87 -0.14 10.89
N LYS A 112 6.71 0.63 11.97
CA LYS A 112 7.72 0.73 13.05
C LYS A 112 7.92 -0.59 13.81
N GLU A 113 6.82 -1.25 14.16
CA GLU A 113 6.79 -2.52 14.92
C GLU A 113 7.48 -3.65 14.14
N THR A 114 7.14 -3.79 12.86
CA THR A 114 7.59 -4.92 12.04
C THR A 114 8.90 -4.64 11.31
N GLY A 115 9.27 -3.37 11.12
CA GLY A 115 10.38 -2.95 10.28
C GLY A 115 10.09 -3.10 8.77
N VAL A 116 8.84 -3.35 8.36
CA VAL A 116 8.45 -3.26 6.95
C VAL A 116 8.47 -1.78 6.53
N PRO A 117 9.08 -1.41 5.38
CA PRO A 117 9.08 -0.02 4.92
C PRO A 117 7.67 0.43 4.54
N ILE A 118 7.08 1.35 5.33
CA ILE A 118 5.75 1.91 5.07
C ILE A 118 5.82 3.43 5.16
N GLU A 119 5.48 4.11 4.07
CA GLU A 119 5.29 5.56 4.05
C GLU A 119 3.79 5.90 4.05
N VAL A 120 3.37 6.77 4.98
CA VAL A 120 1.95 7.02 5.24
C VAL A 120 1.59 8.49 5.04
N TYR A 121 0.66 8.74 4.12
CA TYR A 121 0.19 10.04 3.69
C TYR A 121 -1.32 10.20 3.94
N ASP A 122 -1.74 11.41 4.30
CA ASP A 122 -3.12 11.73 4.62
C ASP A 122 -3.87 12.39 3.44
N ARG A 123 -5.06 12.92 3.73
CA ARG A 123 -5.92 13.59 2.75
C ARG A 123 -5.34 14.87 2.15
N TYR A 124 -4.37 15.52 2.79
CA TYR A 124 -3.76 16.76 2.31
C TYR A 124 -2.67 16.52 1.28
N THR A 125 -2.17 15.28 1.20
CA THR A 125 -1.33 14.84 0.09
C THR A 125 -2.20 14.57 -1.13
N HIS A 126 -1.81 15.10 -2.31
CA HIS A 126 -2.53 14.83 -3.56
C HIS A 126 -2.64 13.32 -3.80
N MET A 127 -3.80 12.84 -4.27
CA MET A 127 -4.16 11.43 -4.27
C MET A 127 -3.10 10.53 -4.91
N THR A 128 -2.61 10.92 -6.07
CA THR A 128 -1.64 10.14 -6.85
C THR A 128 -0.18 10.51 -6.57
N ARG A 129 0.10 11.44 -5.63
CA ARG A 129 1.47 11.89 -5.31
C ARG A 129 2.38 10.74 -4.86
N VAL A 130 1.82 9.70 -4.26
CA VAL A 130 2.59 8.51 -3.86
C VAL A 130 3.29 7.82 -5.04
N VAL A 131 2.73 7.88 -6.25
CA VAL A 131 3.37 7.30 -7.44
C VAL A 131 4.63 8.09 -7.84
N GLU A 132 4.57 9.42 -7.74
CA GLU A 132 5.74 10.28 -7.99
C GLU A 132 6.82 10.12 -6.91
N LEU A 133 6.42 9.84 -5.66
CA LEU A 133 7.36 9.60 -4.57
C LEU A 133 8.11 8.27 -4.77
N ILE A 134 7.44 7.23 -5.24
CA ILE A 134 8.07 5.97 -5.64
C ILE A 134 9.12 6.23 -6.73
N LYS A 135 8.75 6.93 -7.80
CA LYS A 135 9.69 7.29 -8.88
C LYS A 135 10.92 8.03 -8.38
N LYS A 136 10.74 8.97 -7.44
CA LYS A 136 11.87 9.69 -6.82
C LYS A 136 12.73 8.77 -5.95
N ALA A 137 12.13 7.85 -5.19
CA ALA A 137 12.86 6.91 -4.35
C ALA A 137 13.75 5.97 -5.20
N GLU A 138 13.29 5.57 -6.38
CA GLU A 138 14.11 4.80 -7.33
C GLU A 138 15.27 5.59 -7.89
N MET A 139 15.07 6.86 -8.25
CA MET A 139 16.15 7.72 -8.75
C MET A 139 17.24 7.96 -7.71
N VAL A 140 16.89 8.04 -6.43
CA VAL A 140 17.84 8.27 -5.34
C VAL A 140 18.54 6.98 -4.91
N GLY A 141 17.86 5.83 -4.99
CA GLY A 141 18.41 4.52 -4.64
C GLY A 141 19.22 3.84 -5.75
N GLY A 142 19.29 4.43 -6.95
CA GLY A 142 19.98 3.90 -8.13
C GLY A 142 21.45 4.31 -8.29
N ASN A 143 22.12 4.77 -7.23
CA ASN A 143 23.55 5.10 -7.20
C ASN A 143 24.34 4.13 -6.31
#